data_AF-G8M2W1-F1
#
_entry.id   AF-G8M2W1-F1
#
_cell.length_a   1.000
_cell.length_b   1.000
_cell.length_c   1.000
_cell.angle_alpha   90.00
_cell.angle_beta   90.00
_cell.angle_gamma   90.00
#
_symmetry.space_group_name_H-M   'P 1'
#
loop_
_entity.id
_entity.type
_entity.pdbx_description
1 polymer ?
#
loop_
_entity_poly.entity_id
_entity_poly.type
_entity_poly.pdbx_seq_one_letter_code
_entity_poly.pdbx_strand_id
1 'polypeptide(L)'
;MHNDCLPEMMAAGREAIERARARGITDSKILSEIGSGAADAVDILKSGKKIIAGSFEWLRVRAYYSDAAQAIRDANKGINNLGGNVSVTEVLVDGRRININACSNPRNIDGFAELRGVQNAKTDPQRFFKTEFVDNQGNIYDEYIEGVNWNRSVDAEARTLEQLARELGATKLPDGTIDWGNINAHGTINLFTENPCCPSCLKVIEQFSSKYKNITINVFWN
;
A
#
# COMPACT_ATOMS: atom_id res chain seq x y z
N MET A 1 12.13 21.52 23.60
CA MET A 1 10.76 21.44 23.07
C MET A 1 10.83 21.86 21.60
N HIS A 2 10.68 20.93 20.66
CA HIS A 2 10.59 21.29 19.23
C HIS A 2 9.25 21.96 19.01
N ASN A 3 9.25 23.27 18.72
CA ASN A 3 8.06 24.11 18.69
C ASN A 3 7.35 24.14 17.31
N ASP A 4 7.72 23.22 16.42
CA ASP A 4 7.19 23.13 15.05
C ASP A 4 6.41 21.83 14.81
N CYS A 5 5.66 21.35 15.82
CA CYS A 5 4.75 20.23 15.63
C CYS A 5 3.56 20.67 14.76
N LEU A 6 3.68 20.43 13.45
CA LEU A 6 2.61 20.70 12.49
C LEU A 6 1.30 19.98 12.91
N PRO A 7 0.11 20.53 12.60
CA PRO A 7 -1.17 19.95 13.01
C PRO A 7 -1.33 18.46 12.68
N GLU A 8 -0.79 18.04 11.54
CA GLU A 8 -0.80 16.64 11.07
C GLU A 8 0.02 15.71 11.95
N MET A 9 1.17 16.15 12.46
CA MET A 9 2.02 15.36 13.35
C MET A 9 1.34 15.17 14.70
N MET A 10 0.71 16.23 15.22
CA MET A 10 -0.09 16.14 16.44
C MET A 10 -1.30 15.21 16.27
N ALA A 11 -1.96 15.25 15.11
CA ALA A 11 -3.08 14.37 14.80
C ALA A 11 -2.64 12.90 14.76
N ALA A 12 -1.55 12.59 14.04
CA ALA A 12 -1.01 11.23 13.98
C ALA A 12 -0.58 10.72 15.36
N GLY A 13 0.05 11.56 16.18
CA GLY A 13 0.42 11.21 17.55
C GLY A 13 -0.80 10.88 18.42
N ARG A 14 -1.87 11.69 18.35
CA ARG A 14 -3.12 11.42 19.07
C ARG A 14 -3.79 10.13 18.61
N GLU A 15 -3.90 9.94 17.29
CA GLU A 15 -4.53 8.75 16.72
C GLU A 15 -3.79 7.47 17.11
N ALA A 16 -2.45 7.46 17.06
CA ALA A 16 -1.64 6.33 17.47
C ALA A 16 -1.82 6.00 18.97
N ILE A 17 -1.92 7.03 19.83
CA ILE A 17 -2.22 6.86 21.26
C ILE A 17 -3.61 6.26 21.45
N GLU A 18 -4.62 6.72 20.73
CA GLU A 18 -5.99 6.19 20.82
C GLU A 18 -6.05 4.71 20.42
N ARG A 19 -5.38 4.33 19.32
CA ARG A 19 -5.26 2.93 18.88
C ARG A 19 -4.49 2.06 19.88
N ALA A 20 -3.43 2.59 20.48
CA ALA A 20 -2.69 1.91 21.54
C ALA A 20 -3.59 1.63 22.76
N ARG A 21 -4.38 2.62 23.18
CA ARG A 21 -5.35 2.46 24.28
C ARG A 21 -6.42 1.43 23.95
N ALA A 22 -6.93 1.41 22.72
CA ALA A 22 -7.91 0.42 22.26
C ALA A 22 -7.37 -1.02 22.36
N ARG A 23 -6.04 -1.21 22.28
CA ARG A 23 -5.36 -2.50 22.48
C ARG A 23 -4.96 -2.78 23.94
N GLY A 24 -5.40 -1.94 24.87
CA GLY A 24 -5.13 -2.12 26.30
C GLY A 24 -3.80 -1.55 26.80
N ILE A 25 -3.09 -0.76 25.99
CA ILE A 25 -1.87 -0.08 26.44
C ILE A 25 -2.26 1.14 27.28
N THR A 26 -1.90 1.13 28.55
CA THR A 26 -2.24 2.19 29.53
C THR A 26 -1.01 2.90 30.11
N ASP A 27 0.19 2.34 29.94
CA ASP A 27 1.42 2.96 30.46
C ASP A 27 1.71 4.29 29.74
N SER A 28 1.75 5.37 30.53
CA SER A 28 1.93 6.73 30.01
C SER A 28 3.25 6.95 29.26
N LYS A 29 4.33 6.26 29.61
CA LYS A 29 5.62 6.37 28.92
C LYS A 29 5.53 5.69 27.57
N ILE A 30 4.97 4.47 27.52
CA ILE A 30 4.76 3.74 26.27
C ILE A 30 3.85 4.54 25.32
N LEU A 31 2.75 5.12 25.83
CA LEU A 31 1.86 5.95 25.04
C LEU A 31 2.56 7.21 24.50
N SER A 32 3.42 7.85 25.30
CA SER A 32 4.21 8.99 24.86
C SER A 32 5.20 8.62 23.75
N GLU A 33 5.86 7.45 23.86
CA GLU A 33 6.79 6.94 22.84
C GLU A 33 6.07 6.60 21.54
N ILE A 34 4.87 6.00 21.61
CA ILE A 34 4.03 5.72 20.45
C ILE A 34 3.62 7.02 19.76
N GLY A 35 3.12 8.00 20.52
CA GLY A 35 2.71 9.29 19.98
C GLY A 35 3.86 10.05 19.31
N SER A 36 5.04 10.07 19.94
CA SER A 36 6.24 10.67 19.36
C SER A 36 6.69 9.92 18.09
N GLY A 37 6.70 8.59 18.12
CA GLY A 37 7.11 7.78 16.97
C GLY A 37 6.20 7.97 15.74
N ALA A 38 4.89 8.16 15.95
CA ALA A 38 3.95 8.48 14.88
C ALA A 38 4.17 9.90 14.33
N ALA A 39 4.46 10.89 15.19
CA ALA A 39 4.80 12.24 14.77
C ALA A 39 6.09 12.25 13.92
N ASP A 40 7.13 11.53 14.37
CA ASP A 40 8.40 11.38 13.65
C ASP A 40 8.19 10.72 12.28
N ALA A 41 7.35 9.69 12.20
CA ALA A 41 7.03 9.03 10.93
C ALA A 41 6.38 10.00 9.93
N VAL A 42 5.44 10.84 10.37
CA VAL A 42 4.81 11.87 9.52
C VAL A 42 5.84 12.90 9.04
N ASP A 43 6.78 13.29 9.89
CA ASP A 43 7.85 14.21 9.50
C ASP A 43 8.77 13.61 8.43
N ILE A 44 9.18 12.35 8.63
CA ILE A 44 9.96 11.58 7.63
C ILE A 44 9.23 11.53 6.29
N LEU A 45 7.93 11.22 6.30
CA LEU A 45 7.11 11.10 5.10
C LEU A 45 7.00 12.42 4.31
N LYS A 46 6.99 13.57 5.01
CA LYS A 46 6.97 14.90 4.37
C LYS A 46 8.22 15.23 3.57
N SER A 47 9.34 14.58 3.86
CA SER A 47 10.57 14.78 3.09
C SER A 47 10.39 14.46 1.60
N GLY A 48 9.42 13.61 1.26
CA GLY A 48 9.17 13.17 -0.11
C GLY A 48 10.31 12.33 -0.70
N LYS A 49 11.29 11.92 0.13
CA LYS A 49 12.48 11.21 -0.33
C LYS A 49 12.22 9.72 -0.45
N LYS A 50 13.10 9.07 -1.23
CA LYS A 50 13.22 7.61 -1.20
C LYS A 50 13.74 7.18 0.16
N ILE A 51 13.00 6.30 0.82
CA ILE A 51 13.37 5.73 2.12
C ILE A 51 13.94 4.33 1.89
N ILE A 52 15.13 4.07 2.42
CA ILE A 52 15.87 2.83 2.21
C ILE A 52 15.38 1.75 3.18
N ALA A 53 14.99 0.58 2.66
CA ALA A 53 14.54 -0.55 3.47
C ALA A 53 15.57 -0.90 4.56
N GLY A 54 15.09 -1.06 5.80
CA GLY A 54 15.92 -1.37 6.96
C GLY A 54 16.63 -0.16 7.61
N SER A 55 16.52 1.05 7.04
CA SER A 55 17.02 2.26 7.71
C SER A 55 16.19 2.60 8.95
N PHE A 56 16.70 3.46 9.83
CA PHE A 56 15.95 3.96 10.99
C PHE A 56 14.63 4.63 10.57
N GLU A 57 14.67 5.48 9.55
CA GLU A 57 13.50 6.15 8.99
C GLU A 57 12.47 5.12 8.47
N TRP A 58 12.97 4.07 7.80
CA TRP A 58 12.11 3.01 7.29
C TRP A 58 11.42 2.24 8.40
N LEU A 59 12.16 1.88 9.46
CA LEU A 59 11.60 1.16 10.61
C LEU A 59 10.54 2.00 11.34
N ARG A 60 10.75 3.31 11.45
CA ARG A 60 9.78 4.24 12.04
C ARG A 60 8.49 4.32 11.23
N VAL A 61 8.61 4.58 9.92
CA VAL A 61 7.44 4.69 9.02
C VAL A 61 6.71 3.36 8.87
N ARG A 62 7.45 2.24 8.78
CA ARG A 62 6.88 0.90 8.79
C ARG A 62 6.03 0.66 10.04
N ALA A 63 6.55 0.97 11.24
CA ALA A 63 5.80 0.76 12.48
C ALA A 63 4.50 1.58 12.52
N TYR A 64 4.56 2.83 12.04
CA TYR A 64 3.39 3.70 11.88
C TYR A 64 2.32 3.08 10.98
N TYR A 65 2.69 2.59 9.78
CA TYR A 65 1.71 1.97 8.89
C TYR A 65 1.26 0.57 9.33
N SER A 66 2.12 -0.19 10.00
CA SER A 66 1.74 -1.48 10.60
C SER A 66 0.62 -1.31 11.62
N ASP A 67 0.69 -0.24 12.43
CA ASP A 67 -0.39 0.15 13.34
C ASP A 67 -1.70 0.50 12.61
N ALA A 68 -1.61 1.23 11.50
CA ALA A 68 -2.77 1.57 10.67
C ALA A 68 -3.41 0.34 10.03
N ALA A 69 -2.61 -0.59 9.51
CA ALA A 69 -3.09 -1.84 8.94
C ALA A 69 -3.79 -2.71 10.00
N GLN A 70 -3.25 -2.77 11.22
CA GLN A 70 -3.88 -3.47 12.33
C GLN A 70 -5.23 -2.85 12.70
N ALA A 71 -5.31 -1.52 12.77
CA ALA A 71 -6.58 -0.83 13.05
C ALA A 71 -7.64 -1.15 11.97
N ILE A 72 -7.26 -1.22 10.69
CA ILE A 72 -8.14 -1.64 9.61
C ILE A 72 -8.61 -3.09 9.82
N ARG A 73 -7.71 -4.01 10.19
CA ARG A 73 -8.10 -5.40 10.49
C ARG A 73 -9.09 -5.47 11.64
N ASP A 74 -8.84 -4.76 12.72
CA ASP A 74 -9.69 -4.77 13.91
C ASP A 74 -11.08 -4.21 13.58
N ALA A 75 -11.15 -3.12 12.81
CA ALA A 75 -12.41 -2.53 12.36
C ALA A 75 -13.23 -3.45 11.43
N ASN A 76 -12.57 -4.37 10.73
CA ASN A 76 -13.22 -5.31 9.82
C ASN A 76 -13.46 -6.69 10.44
N LYS A 77 -12.98 -6.93 11.67
CA LYS A 77 -13.09 -8.22 12.34
C LYS A 77 -14.55 -8.61 12.55
N GLY A 78 -14.95 -9.76 11.98
CA GLY A 78 -16.32 -10.26 12.03
C GLY A 78 -17.31 -9.55 11.10
N ILE A 79 -16.87 -8.54 10.34
CA ILE A 79 -17.68 -7.81 9.36
C ILE A 79 -17.24 -8.21 7.95
N ASN A 80 -16.04 -7.76 7.58
CA ASN A 80 -15.43 -8.07 6.29
C ASN A 80 -14.31 -9.06 6.59
N ASN A 81 -14.50 -10.32 6.20
CA ASN A 81 -13.46 -11.34 6.33
C ASN A 81 -12.33 -11.01 5.35
N LEU A 82 -11.50 -10.02 5.69
CA LEU A 82 -10.51 -9.42 4.78
C LEU A 82 -9.64 -10.51 4.18
N GLY A 83 -9.26 -11.53 4.96
CA GLY A 83 -8.38 -12.60 4.50
C GLY A 83 -7.05 -12.06 3.98
N GLY A 84 -6.12 -12.96 3.64
CA GLY A 84 -4.86 -12.59 2.98
C GLY A 84 -4.11 -11.43 3.64
N ASN A 85 -3.34 -10.72 2.83
CA ASN A 85 -2.48 -9.60 3.19
C ASN A 85 -3.23 -8.27 3.02
N VAL A 86 -3.12 -7.33 3.98
CA VAL A 86 -3.69 -5.98 3.94
C VAL A 86 -2.59 -4.96 3.59
N SER A 87 -2.92 -3.98 2.75
CA SER A 87 -2.06 -2.85 2.44
C SER A 87 -2.72 -1.53 2.83
N VAL A 88 -1.88 -0.57 3.22
CA VAL A 88 -2.24 0.83 3.47
C VAL A 88 -1.31 1.68 2.64
N THR A 89 -1.88 2.55 1.81
CA THR A 89 -1.10 3.37 0.89
C THR A 89 -1.49 4.82 1.03
N GLU A 90 -0.50 5.65 1.35
CA GLU A 90 -0.64 7.10 1.34
C GLU A 90 0.07 7.66 0.11
N VAL A 91 -0.64 8.48 -0.66
CA VAL A 91 -0.13 9.07 -1.89
C VAL A 91 -0.19 10.57 -1.77
N LEU A 92 0.94 11.22 -2.04
CA LEU A 92 1.07 12.66 -2.16
C LEU A 92 1.67 12.96 -3.53
N VAL A 93 0.80 13.22 -4.51
CA VAL A 93 1.19 13.46 -5.91
C VAL A 93 0.52 14.73 -6.40
N ASP A 94 1.28 15.63 -7.01
CA ASP A 94 0.84 16.94 -7.49
C ASP A 94 0.06 17.74 -6.42
N GLY A 95 0.46 17.62 -5.15
CA GLY A 95 -0.18 18.27 -4.01
C GLY A 95 -1.51 17.63 -3.55
N ARG A 96 -2.01 16.59 -4.23
CA ARG A 96 -3.20 15.84 -3.84
C ARG A 96 -2.82 14.69 -2.92
N ARG A 97 -3.53 14.58 -1.79
CA ARG A 97 -3.46 13.41 -0.89
C ARG A 97 -4.54 12.39 -1.23
N ILE A 98 -4.14 11.13 -1.36
CA ILE A 98 -5.04 10.00 -1.60
C ILE A 98 -4.64 8.87 -0.64
N ASN A 99 -5.62 8.26 0.00
CA ASN A 99 -5.41 7.06 0.83
C ASN A 99 -6.10 5.89 0.16
N ILE A 100 -5.38 4.78 0.03
CA ILE A 100 -5.90 3.54 -0.56
C ILE A 100 -5.61 2.40 0.40
N ASN A 101 -6.67 1.68 0.76
CA ASN A 101 -6.57 0.40 1.44
C ASN A 101 -6.77 -0.71 0.41
N ALA A 102 -6.02 -1.79 0.51
CA ALA A 102 -6.29 -2.98 -0.28
C ALA A 102 -6.12 -4.25 0.58
N CYS A 103 -6.72 -5.34 0.12
CA CYS A 103 -6.53 -6.64 0.75
C CYS A 103 -6.41 -7.72 -0.31
N SER A 104 -5.71 -8.81 0.04
CA SER A 104 -5.52 -9.95 -0.85
C SER A 104 -6.69 -10.92 -0.76
N ASN A 105 -7.88 -10.38 -1.00
CA ASN A 105 -9.14 -11.11 -1.06
C ASN A 105 -9.59 -11.23 -2.52
N PRO A 106 -10.01 -12.41 -2.99
CA PRO A 106 -10.58 -12.54 -4.33
C PRO A 106 -11.88 -11.75 -4.52
N ARG A 107 -12.56 -11.35 -3.44
CA ARG A 107 -13.76 -10.52 -3.48
C ARG A 107 -13.40 -9.03 -3.42
N ASN A 108 -14.25 -8.21 -4.04
CA ASN A 108 -14.22 -6.77 -3.82
C ASN A 108 -14.90 -6.45 -2.48
N ILE A 109 -14.22 -5.66 -1.66
CA ILE A 109 -14.71 -5.19 -0.36
C ILE A 109 -14.87 -3.68 -0.47
N ASP A 110 -16.00 -3.16 -0.06
CA ASP A 110 -16.25 -1.71 -0.11
C ASP A 110 -15.22 -0.94 0.70
N GLY A 111 -14.76 0.19 0.16
CA GLY A 111 -13.65 0.97 0.73
C GLY A 111 -12.24 0.38 0.52
N PHE A 112 -12.10 -0.72 -0.22
CA PHE A 112 -10.81 -1.30 -0.60
C PHE A 112 -10.60 -1.28 -2.12
N ALA A 113 -9.34 -1.26 -2.55
CA ALA A 113 -8.99 -1.33 -3.96
C ALA A 113 -9.53 -2.61 -4.61
N GLU A 114 -10.17 -2.45 -5.76
CA GLU A 114 -10.88 -3.52 -6.44
C GLU A 114 -9.96 -4.45 -7.24
N LEU A 115 -10.37 -5.71 -7.35
CA LEU A 115 -9.81 -6.66 -8.29
C LEU A 115 -10.56 -6.43 -9.60
N ARG A 116 -9.83 -6.11 -10.66
CA ARG A 116 -10.39 -5.88 -12.00
C ARG A 116 -10.13 -7.09 -12.88
N GLY A 117 -11.14 -7.46 -13.67
CA GLY A 117 -11.02 -8.57 -14.60
C GLY A 117 -10.98 -9.96 -13.96
N VAL A 118 -10.53 -10.94 -14.74
CA VAL A 118 -10.49 -12.35 -14.35
C VAL A 118 -9.30 -12.65 -13.43
N GLN A 119 -9.59 -13.31 -12.31
CA GLN A 119 -8.59 -13.66 -11.29
C GLN A 119 -7.47 -14.55 -11.81
N ASN A 120 -7.73 -15.47 -12.74
CA ASN A 120 -6.80 -16.52 -13.16
C ASN A 120 -6.07 -16.24 -14.49
N ALA A 121 -5.91 -14.95 -14.85
CA ALA A 121 -5.16 -14.55 -16.03
C ALA A 121 -3.96 -13.67 -15.67
N LYS A 122 -2.82 -13.82 -16.33
CA LYS A 122 -1.66 -12.92 -16.14
C LYS A 122 -1.94 -11.48 -16.61
N THR A 123 -2.79 -11.36 -17.62
CA THR A 123 -3.25 -10.08 -18.18
C THR A 123 -4.77 -10.11 -18.30
N ASP A 124 -5.40 -8.95 -18.26
CA ASP A 124 -6.85 -8.83 -18.48
C ASP A 124 -7.17 -7.51 -19.18
N PRO A 125 -8.18 -7.45 -20.07
CA PRO A 125 -8.63 -6.21 -20.69
C PRO A 125 -9.01 -5.11 -19.69
N GLN A 126 -9.32 -5.42 -18.44
CA GLN A 126 -9.65 -4.42 -17.42
C GLN A 126 -8.44 -3.98 -16.57
N ARG A 127 -7.27 -4.60 -16.72
CA ARG A 127 -6.06 -4.33 -15.91
C ARG A 127 -4.94 -3.68 -16.71
N PHE A 128 -4.24 -2.72 -16.12
CA PHE A 128 -3.11 -2.03 -16.73
C PHE A 128 -1.82 -2.82 -16.63
N PHE A 129 -1.64 -3.57 -15.56
CA PHE A 129 -0.40 -4.25 -15.24
C PHE A 129 -0.51 -5.76 -15.42
N LYS A 130 0.55 -6.36 -15.93
CA LYS A 130 0.70 -7.80 -15.99
C LYS A 130 1.08 -8.32 -14.61
N THR A 131 0.39 -9.36 -14.15
CA THR A 131 0.77 -10.17 -12.99
C THR A 131 1.28 -11.54 -13.42
N GLU A 132 2.01 -12.20 -12.54
CA GLU A 132 2.55 -13.53 -12.75
C GLU A 132 1.89 -14.54 -11.79
N PHE A 133 1.98 -15.83 -12.13
CA PHE A 133 1.66 -16.90 -11.21
C PHE A 133 2.90 -17.19 -10.37
N VAL A 134 2.75 -17.17 -9.05
CA VAL A 134 3.87 -17.32 -8.12
C VAL A 134 3.50 -18.33 -7.04
N ASP A 135 4.41 -19.25 -6.72
CA ASP A 135 4.26 -20.18 -5.59
C ASP A 135 4.67 -19.54 -4.25
N ASN A 136 4.79 -20.33 -3.20
CA ASN A 136 5.15 -19.88 -1.85
C ASN A 136 6.67 -19.79 -1.65
N GLN A 137 7.47 -20.31 -2.57
CA GLN A 137 8.92 -20.10 -2.60
C GLN A 137 9.32 -18.88 -3.44
N GLY A 138 8.37 -18.28 -4.17
CA GLY A 138 8.62 -17.15 -5.07
C GLY A 138 8.96 -17.55 -6.50
N ASN A 139 8.81 -18.81 -6.89
CA ASN A 139 9.05 -19.22 -8.27
C ASN A 139 7.91 -18.74 -9.17
N ILE A 140 8.26 -18.29 -10.38
CA ILE A 140 7.30 -17.79 -11.37
C ILE A 140 6.95 -18.92 -12.36
N TYR A 141 5.66 -19.09 -12.61
CA TYR A 141 5.11 -20.09 -13.52
C TYR A 141 4.43 -19.45 -14.71
N ASP A 142 4.45 -20.14 -15.86
CA ASP A 142 3.76 -19.69 -17.07
C ASP A 142 2.25 -19.93 -17.04
N GLU A 143 1.83 -21.01 -16.38
CA GLU A 143 0.44 -21.43 -16.29
C GLU A 143 -0.04 -21.48 -14.83
N TYR A 144 -1.35 -21.30 -14.65
CA TYR A 144 -1.98 -21.48 -13.35
C TYR A 144 -2.09 -22.97 -13.03
N ILE A 145 -1.56 -23.36 -11.88
CA ILE A 145 -1.61 -24.74 -11.38
C ILE A 145 -2.28 -24.68 -10.01
N GLU A 146 -3.51 -25.19 -9.94
CA GLU A 146 -4.31 -25.19 -8.71
C GLU A 146 -3.56 -25.88 -7.56
N GLY A 147 -3.51 -25.20 -6.41
CA GLY A 147 -2.83 -25.69 -5.20
C GLY A 147 -1.30 -25.57 -5.23
N VAL A 148 -0.70 -25.12 -6.33
CA VAL A 148 0.75 -24.97 -6.47
C VAL A 148 1.15 -23.50 -6.57
N ASN A 149 0.47 -22.74 -7.43
CA ASN A 149 0.77 -21.32 -7.62
C ASN A 149 -0.49 -20.47 -7.52
N TRP A 150 -0.28 -19.17 -7.26
CA TRP A 150 -1.35 -18.20 -7.12
C TRP A 150 -1.20 -17.10 -8.15
N ASN A 151 -2.32 -16.70 -8.75
CA ASN A 151 -2.31 -15.45 -9.50
C ASN A 151 -2.23 -14.28 -8.53
N ARG A 152 -1.17 -13.50 -8.67
CA ARG A 152 -0.90 -12.35 -7.83
C ARG A 152 -1.68 -11.10 -8.25
N SER A 153 -2.66 -11.23 -9.15
CA SER A 153 -3.66 -10.20 -9.49
C SER A 153 -4.53 -9.81 -8.30
N VAL A 154 -4.76 -10.74 -7.38
CA VAL A 154 -5.52 -10.50 -6.15
C VAL A 154 -4.73 -9.77 -5.08
N ASP A 155 -3.41 -9.66 -5.23
CA ASP A 155 -2.56 -9.09 -4.20
C ASP A 155 -2.90 -7.63 -3.94
N ALA A 156 -2.82 -7.24 -2.67
CA ALA A 156 -3.11 -5.90 -2.22
C ALA A 156 -2.26 -4.85 -2.96
N GLU A 157 -0.98 -5.15 -3.22
CA GLU A 157 -0.07 -4.26 -3.94
C GLU A 157 -0.46 -4.10 -5.40
N ALA A 158 -0.85 -5.19 -6.08
CA ALA A 158 -1.30 -5.13 -7.47
C ALA A 158 -2.59 -4.30 -7.60
N ARG A 159 -3.57 -4.55 -6.74
CA ARG A 159 -4.85 -3.80 -6.72
C ARG A 159 -4.65 -2.32 -6.40
N THR A 160 -3.76 -2.01 -5.45
CA THR A 160 -3.39 -0.63 -5.12
C THR A 160 -2.83 0.09 -6.33
N LEU A 161 -1.85 -0.50 -7.03
CA LEU A 161 -1.21 0.13 -8.19
C LEU A 161 -2.15 0.27 -9.38
N GLU A 162 -3.05 -0.70 -9.61
CA GLU A 162 -4.14 -0.60 -10.58
C GLU A 162 -5.05 0.60 -10.29
N GLN A 163 -5.44 0.79 -9.03
CA GLN A 163 -6.27 1.94 -8.65
C GLN A 163 -5.50 3.26 -8.79
N LEU A 164 -4.23 3.30 -8.39
CA LEU A 164 -3.41 4.51 -8.52
C LEU A 164 -3.23 4.93 -9.97
N ALA A 165 -3.03 3.99 -10.89
CA ALA A 165 -2.98 4.32 -12.31
C ALA A 165 -4.27 5.03 -12.76
N ARG A 166 -5.45 4.62 -12.28
CA ARG A 166 -6.73 5.28 -12.59
C ARG A 166 -6.84 6.67 -11.96
N GLU A 167 -6.41 6.82 -10.72
CA GLU A 167 -6.37 8.13 -10.04
C GLU A 167 -5.45 9.12 -10.77
N LEU A 168 -4.42 8.61 -11.45
CA LEU A 168 -3.53 9.39 -12.33
C LEU A 168 -4.08 9.56 -13.75
N GLY A 169 -5.30 9.06 -14.02
CA GLY A 169 -6.01 9.23 -15.29
C GLY A 169 -5.80 8.13 -16.31
N ALA A 170 -5.16 7.01 -15.97
CA ALA A 170 -4.98 5.92 -16.90
C ALA A 170 -6.31 5.29 -17.32
N THR A 171 -6.47 5.04 -18.61
CA THR A 171 -7.63 4.39 -19.20
C THR A 171 -7.21 3.39 -20.28
N LYS A 172 -8.05 2.39 -20.51
CA LYS A 172 -7.87 1.46 -21.63
C LYS A 172 -8.81 1.83 -22.76
N LEU A 173 -8.23 1.95 -23.95
CA LEU A 173 -8.95 2.25 -25.17
C LEU A 173 -9.57 0.96 -25.77
N PRO A 174 -10.56 1.07 -26.67
CA PRO A 174 -11.25 -0.08 -27.24
C PRO A 174 -10.35 -1.08 -27.99
N ASP A 175 -9.20 -0.61 -28.50
CA ASP A 175 -8.19 -1.43 -29.19
C ASP A 175 -7.21 -2.12 -28.23
N GLY A 176 -7.39 -1.95 -26.92
CA GLY A 176 -6.55 -2.53 -25.87
C GLY A 176 -5.30 -1.71 -25.54
N THR A 177 -5.05 -0.60 -26.24
CA THR A 177 -3.98 0.33 -25.88
C THR A 177 -4.30 1.04 -24.56
N ILE A 178 -3.26 1.44 -23.83
CA ILE A 178 -3.39 2.14 -22.55
C ILE A 178 -2.99 3.59 -22.77
N ASP A 179 -3.93 4.50 -22.53
CA ASP A 179 -3.62 5.89 -22.23
C ASP A 179 -3.21 5.94 -20.76
N TRP A 180 -1.97 6.31 -20.48
CA TRP A 180 -1.41 6.33 -19.13
C TRP A 180 -1.74 7.61 -18.35
N GLY A 181 -2.54 8.53 -18.91
CA GLY A 181 -2.94 9.75 -18.23
C GLY A 181 -1.75 10.64 -17.88
N ASN A 182 -1.72 11.14 -16.64
CA ASN A 182 -0.69 12.09 -16.18
C ASN A 182 0.63 11.40 -15.83
N ILE A 183 1.38 10.97 -16.85
CA ILE A 183 2.70 10.35 -16.70
C ILE A 183 3.79 11.30 -16.15
N ASN A 184 3.52 12.60 -16.15
CA ASN A 184 4.44 13.63 -15.64
C ASN A 184 4.21 13.96 -14.16
N ALA A 185 3.17 13.39 -13.55
CA ALA A 185 2.84 13.57 -12.15
C ALA A 185 4.05 13.32 -11.24
N HIS A 186 4.21 14.17 -10.22
CA HIS A 186 5.38 14.15 -9.34
C HIS A 186 4.96 14.03 -7.88
N GLY A 187 5.75 13.28 -7.10
CA GLY A 187 5.49 13.12 -5.67
C GLY A 187 5.90 11.77 -5.13
N THR A 188 5.18 11.31 -4.11
CA THR A 188 5.48 10.06 -3.39
C THR A 188 4.27 9.17 -3.22
N ILE A 189 4.54 7.86 -3.25
CA ILE A 189 3.62 6.80 -2.86
C ILE A 189 4.30 6.05 -1.73
N ASN A 190 3.67 5.99 -0.56
CA ASN A 190 4.15 5.21 0.58
C ASN A 190 3.21 4.02 0.76
N LEU A 191 3.63 2.87 0.23
CA LEU A 191 2.88 1.63 0.21
C LEU A 191 3.36 0.73 1.34
N PHE A 192 2.53 0.53 2.34
CA PHE A 192 2.72 -0.51 3.34
C PHE A 192 1.93 -1.76 2.96
N THR A 193 2.54 -2.92 3.15
CA THR A 193 1.94 -4.24 2.99
C THR A 193 2.36 -5.11 4.17
N GLU A 194 1.48 -5.93 4.76
CA GLU A 194 1.89 -6.71 5.93
C GLU A 194 2.97 -7.74 5.62
N ASN A 195 2.97 -8.31 4.42
CA ASN A 195 4.00 -9.24 3.96
C ASN A 195 4.92 -8.60 2.93
N PRO A 196 6.19 -9.06 2.83
CA PRO A 196 7.08 -8.66 1.75
C PRO A 196 6.44 -8.92 0.38
N CYS A 197 6.67 -8.01 -0.57
CA CYS A 197 6.16 -8.17 -1.93
C CYS A 197 6.69 -9.44 -2.59
N CYS A 198 5.79 -10.23 -3.17
CA CYS A 198 6.19 -11.36 -4.00
C CYS A 198 6.85 -10.89 -5.31
N PRO A 199 7.58 -11.75 -6.04
CA PRO A 199 8.18 -11.40 -7.33
C PRO A 199 7.21 -10.81 -8.36
N SER A 200 5.93 -11.21 -8.36
CA SER A 200 4.94 -10.57 -9.25
C SER A 200 4.63 -9.14 -8.83
N CYS A 201 4.47 -8.85 -7.54
CA CYS A 201 4.19 -7.49 -7.05
C CYS A 201 5.38 -6.56 -7.32
N LEU A 202 6.61 -7.04 -7.15
CA LEU A 202 7.81 -6.29 -7.53
C LEU A 202 7.79 -5.92 -9.02
N LYS A 203 7.44 -6.86 -9.91
CA LYS A 203 7.27 -6.57 -11.35
C LYS A 203 6.16 -5.56 -11.63
N VAL A 204 5.07 -5.53 -10.86
CA VAL A 204 4.01 -4.52 -11.02
C VAL A 204 4.52 -3.15 -10.59
N ILE A 205 5.26 -3.07 -9.48
CA ILE A 205 5.92 -1.83 -9.02
C ILE A 205 6.89 -1.30 -10.08
N GLU A 206 7.68 -2.19 -10.70
CA GLU A 206 8.59 -1.83 -11.80
C GLU A 206 7.82 -1.31 -13.03
N GLN A 207 6.74 -1.98 -13.43
CA GLN A 207 5.89 -1.54 -14.54
C GLN A 207 5.31 -0.15 -14.26
N PHE A 208 4.76 0.08 -13.06
CA PHE A 208 4.24 1.40 -12.67
C PHE A 208 5.34 2.47 -12.71
N SER A 209 6.49 2.20 -12.08
CA SER A 209 7.62 3.14 -12.01
C SER A 209 8.21 3.46 -13.39
N SER A 210 8.13 2.52 -14.34
CA SER A 210 8.56 2.75 -15.72
C SER A 210 7.69 3.77 -16.46
N LYS A 211 6.41 3.91 -16.06
CA LYS A 211 5.44 4.84 -16.64
C LYS A 211 5.43 6.19 -15.93
N TYR A 212 5.35 6.19 -14.59
CA TYR A 212 5.29 7.40 -13.77
C TYR A 212 6.64 7.72 -13.13
N LYS A 213 7.58 8.18 -13.96
CA LYS A 213 9.01 8.29 -13.59
C LYS A 213 9.31 9.31 -12.49
N ASN A 214 8.44 10.31 -12.31
CA ASN A 214 8.62 11.38 -11.33
C ASN A 214 7.96 11.08 -9.98
N ILE A 215 7.39 9.88 -9.81
CA ILE A 215 6.80 9.43 -8.54
C ILE A 215 7.77 8.47 -7.85
N THR A 216 8.12 8.79 -6.60
CA THR A 216 8.93 7.91 -5.76
C THR A 216 8.03 6.96 -4.98
N ILE A 217 8.19 5.65 -5.20
CA ILE A 217 7.47 4.63 -4.42
C ILE A 217 8.35 4.13 -3.28
N ASN A 218 7.91 4.32 -2.04
CA ASN A 218 8.46 3.71 -0.85
C ASN A 218 7.60 2.49 -0.48
N VAL A 219 8.25 1.36 -0.22
CA VAL A 219 7.56 0.12 0.15
C VAL A 219 7.98 -0.30 1.55
N PHE A 220 7.01 -0.57 2.41
CA PHE A 220 7.17 -0.96 3.81
C PHE A 220 6.48 -2.29 4.06
N TRP A 221 7.07 -3.13 4.91
CA TRP A 221 6.48 -4.42 5.28
C TRP A 221 6.88 -4.90 6.67
N ASN A 222 6.14 -5.88 7.23
CA ASN A 222 6.46 -6.45 8.55
C ASN A 222 7.69 -7.38 8.56
#